data_AF-A0AAU9QDP0-F1
#
_entry.id   AF-A0AAU9QDP0-F1
#
_cell.length_a   1.000
_cell.length_b   1.000
_cell.length_c   1.000
_cell.angle_alpha   90.00
_cell.angle_beta   90.00
_cell.angle_gamma   90.00
#
_symmetry.space_group_name_H-M   'P 1'
#
loop_
_entity.id
_entity.type
_entity.pdbx_description
1 polymer ?
#
loop_
_entity_poly.entity_id
_entity_poly.type
_entity_poly.pdbx_seq_one_letter_code
_entity_poly.pdbx_strand_id
1 'polypeptide(L)'
;MPNWCVNQLHLDGPDSADIIKFITEPTPLLHHQATRAAVKLFLAGVAAILKPTMPLRFESYPDLVQGIGANTQENQAFTQFVTLISANPSLTDDVCQRVLRLFEQSGLKQRYWGDLPKSARAKISPLLKNSAYDWSGLYFRRLPLDIVWAKLDLPESSSTPVRFSLNALLPPTLLVEINGFNGHLFSCDAGISSGFNDNCERLGTKWEQVDVDEWDEDKLEFDTAWSPALPPIAELARRYPNTAITHYFVECGCAFSGYVHYVNGDVDEERWDELQFSEEENEEGYHDLIGPDYVLEHFSHYGG
;
A
#
# COMPACT_ATOMS: atom_id res chain seq x y z
N MET A 1 -5.41 21.54 -5.97
CA MET A 1 -4.72 20.24 -6.05
C MET A 1 -4.57 19.71 -4.64
N PRO A 2 -4.35 18.40 -4.39
CA PRO A 2 -3.89 17.98 -3.07
C PRO A 2 -2.57 18.71 -2.77
N ASN A 3 -2.39 19.13 -1.52
CA ASN A 3 -1.10 19.59 -1.03
C ASN A 3 -0.10 18.42 -1.10
N TRP A 4 1.07 18.67 -1.66
CA TRP A 4 2.17 17.71 -1.74
C TRP A 4 3.25 18.12 -0.76
N CYS A 5 3.88 17.15 -0.12
CA CYS A 5 5.03 17.33 0.74
C CYS A 5 6.25 16.81 -0.01
N VAL A 6 7.23 17.67 -0.21
CA VAL A 6 8.51 17.30 -0.83
C VAL A 6 9.38 16.67 0.25
N ASN A 7 9.96 15.52 -0.05
CA ASN A 7 10.85 14.78 0.84
C ASN A 7 12.24 14.74 0.18
N GLN A 8 13.28 15.03 0.94
CA GLN A 8 14.65 14.78 0.52
C GLN A 8 15.38 13.87 1.49
N LEU A 9 16.09 12.88 0.98
CA LEU A 9 16.97 12.02 1.75
C LEU A 9 18.41 12.38 1.41
N HIS A 10 19.19 12.73 2.42
CA HIS A 10 20.63 12.95 2.31
C HIS A 10 21.32 11.79 3.02
N LEU A 11 22.17 11.07 2.31
CA LEU A 11 22.79 9.83 2.78
C LEU A 11 24.27 10.06 3.08
N ASP A 12 24.72 9.67 4.27
CA ASP A 12 26.14 9.75 4.66
C ASP A 12 26.60 8.43 5.26
N GLY A 13 27.25 7.60 4.45
CA GLY A 13 27.79 6.33 4.92
C GLY A 13 28.13 5.32 3.83
N PRO A 14 28.59 4.13 4.24
CA PRO A 14 29.07 3.10 3.32
C PRO A 14 27.96 2.46 2.49
N ASP A 15 26.70 2.52 2.93
CA ASP A 15 25.56 1.87 2.27
C ASP A 15 24.76 2.83 1.36
N SER A 16 25.21 4.08 1.15
CA SER A 16 24.47 5.09 0.35
C SER A 16 24.11 4.61 -1.05
N ALA A 17 25.08 4.01 -1.77
CA ALA A 17 24.86 3.49 -3.12
C ALA A 17 23.84 2.34 -3.16
N ASP A 18 23.81 1.49 -2.13
CA ASP A 18 22.85 0.39 -2.03
C ASP A 18 21.43 0.91 -1.73
N ILE A 19 21.31 1.95 -0.91
CA ILE A 19 20.04 2.64 -0.63
C ILE A 19 19.50 3.31 -1.90
N ILE A 20 20.34 4.07 -2.62
CA ILE A 20 19.97 4.72 -3.88
C ILE A 20 19.46 3.68 -4.85
N LYS A 21 20.24 2.62 -5.09
CA LYS A 21 19.84 1.54 -5.98
C LYS A 21 18.54 0.87 -5.55
N PHE A 22 18.35 0.61 -4.26
CA PHE A 22 17.12 0.02 -3.73
C PHE A 22 15.87 0.87 -4.06
N ILE A 23 16.02 2.20 -4.06
CA ILE A 23 14.93 3.14 -4.30
C ILE A 23 14.74 3.43 -5.79
N THR A 24 15.82 3.65 -6.56
CA THR A 24 15.78 4.06 -7.97
C THR A 24 15.66 2.89 -8.95
N GLU A 25 16.06 1.68 -8.55
CA GLU A 25 15.90 0.44 -9.31
C GLU A 25 14.93 -0.55 -8.61
N PRO A 26 13.67 -0.16 -8.35
CA PRO A 26 12.75 -0.98 -7.57
C PRO A 26 12.37 -2.28 -8.29
N THR A 27 12.31 -3.37 -7.54
CA THR A 27 11.76 -4.63 -8.01
C THR A 27 10.23 -4.65 -7.87
N PRO A 28 9.49 -5.28 -8.82
CA PRO A 28 8.03 -5.40 -8.70
C PRO A 28 7.62 -6.08 -7.40
N LEU A 29 6.74 -5.43 -6.63
CA LEU A 29 6.15 -6.02 -5.43
C LEU A 29 5.01 -6.96 -5.82
N LEU A 30 4.99 -8.16 -5.22
CA LEU A 30 3.90 -9.13 -5.45
C LEU A 30 2.58 -8.76 -4.76
N HIS A 31 2.56 -7.68 -3.97
CA HIS A 31 1.47 -7.37 -3.06
C HIS A 31 0.13 -7.20 -3.78
N HIS A 32 0.05 -6.40 -4.86
CA HIS A 32 -1.19 -6.20 -5.60
C HIS A 32 -1.73 -7.49 -6.23
N GLN A 33 -0.82 -8.35 -6.74
CA GLN A 33 -1.19 -9.64 -7.31
C GLN A 33 -1.72 -10.59 -6.24
N ALA A 34 -1.04 -10.65 -5.08
CA ALA A 34 -1.45 -11.45 -3.94
C ALA A 34 -2.80 -10.95 -3.37
N THR A 35 -3.01 -9.63 -3.26
CA THR A 35 -4.28 -9.03 -2.83
C THR A 35 -5.42 -9.48 -3.73
N ARG A 36 -5.28 -9.39 -5.06
CA ARG A 36 -6.33 -9.80 -6.01
C ARG A 36 -6.66 -11.29 -5.92
N ALA A 37 -5.63 -12.12 -5.77
CA ALA A 37 -5.78 -13.56 -5.53
C ALA A 37 -6.51 -13.85 -4.20
N ALA A 38 -6.14 -13.15 -3.13
CA ALA A 38 -6.76 -13.28 -1.81
C ALA A 38 -8.22 -12.83 -1.82
N VAL A 39 -8.54 -11.70 -2.46
CA VAL A 39 -9.92 -11.23 -2.66
C VAL A 39 -10.74 -12.30 -3.37
N LYS A 40 -10.20 -12.92 -4.44
CA LYS A 40 -10.93 -13.95 -5.18
C LYS A 40 -11.16 -15.22 -4.34
N LEU A 41 -10.17 -15.65 -3.54
CA LEU A 41 -10.34 -16.73 -2.57
C LEU A 41 -11.41 -16.40 -1.53
N PHE A 42 -11.37 -15.18 -0.99
CA PHE A 42 -12.36 -14.68 -0.03
C PHE A 42 -13.78 -14.74 -0.59
N LEU A 43 -13.99 -14.19 -1.79
CA LEU A 43 -15.28 -14.23 -2.48
C LEU A 43 -15.74 -15.66 -2.75
N ALA A 44 -14.84 -16.57 -3.13
CA ALA A 44 -15.18 -17.98 -3.35
C ALA A 44 -15.63 -18.67 -2.06
N GLY A 45 -15.02 -18.33 -0.92
CA GLY A 45 -15.46 -18.77 0.41
C GLY A 45 -16.84 -18.24 0.78
N VAL A 46 -17.04 -16.92 0.66
CA VAL A 46 -18.35 -16.29 0.92
C VAL A 46 -19.45 -16.90 0.07
N ALA A 47 -19.17 -17.16 -1.22
CA ALA A 47 -20.08 -17.80 -2.16
C ALA A 47 -20.29 -19.31 -1.92
N ALA A 48 -19.59 -19.90 -0.96
CA ALA A 48 -19.55 -21.33 -0.67
C ALA A 48 -19.13 -22.20 -1.87
N ILE A 49 -18.34 -21.61 -2.79
CA ILE A 49 -17.70 -22.28 -3.93
C ILE A 49 -16.52 -23.12 -3.43
N LEU A 50 -15.75 -22.55 -2.49
CA LEU A 50 -14.75 -23.24 -1.69
C LEU A 50 -15.25 -23.29 -0.25
N LYS A 51 -14.92 -24.37 0.46
CA LYS A 51 -15.34 -24.57 1.85
C LYS A 51 -14.18 -25.14 2.66
N PRO A 52 -14.05 -24.78 3.95
CA PRO A 52 -13.04 -25.40 4.81
C PRO A 52 -13.24 -26.91 4.91
N THR A 53 -12.16 -27.69 5.03
CA THR A 53 -12.22 -29.14 5.23
C THR A 53 -12.41 -29.53 6.69
N MET A 54 -12.34 -28.55 7.59
CA MET A 54 -12.55 -28.69 9.03
C MET A 54 -13.28 -27.46 9.58
N PRO A 55 -13.93 -27.55 10.76
CA PRO A 55 -14.56 -26.39 11.38
C PRO A 55 -13.57 -25.25 11.62
N LEU A 56 -13.83 -24.09 11.02
CA LEU A 56 -13.09 -22.85 11.25
C LEU A 56 -14.06 -21.74 11.66
N ARG A 57 -13.52 -20.71 12.32
CA ARG A 57 -14.25 -19.47 12.64
C ARG A 57 -13.52 -18.29 12.03
N PHE A 58 -14.28 -17.33 11.54
CA PHE A 58 -13.79 -16.06 11.05
C PHE A 58 -14.75 -14.96 11.49
N GLU A 59 -14.51 -14.39 12.68
CA GLU A 59 -15.49 -13.53 13.37
C GLU A 59 -15.80 -12.25 12.60
N SER A 60 -14.79 -11.65 11.97
CA SER A 60 -14.91 -10.44 11.16
C SER A 60 -15.79 -10.63 9.91
N TYR A 61 -15.99 -11.87 9.46
CA TYR A 61 -16.86 -12.19 8.33
C TYR A 61 -17.33 -13.66 8.36
N PRO A 62 -18.34 -14.02 9.19
CA PRO A 62 -18.71 -15.42 9.43
C PRO A 62 -19.11 -16.19 8.17
N ASP A 63 -19.64 -15.46 7.19
CA ASP A 63 -20.08 -15.99 5.90
C ASP A 63 -18.96 -16.59 5.05
N LEU A 64 -17.70 -16.29 5.35
CA LEU A 64 -16.53 -16.82 4.67
C LEU A 64 -16.36 -18.35 4.86
N VAL A 65 -16.77 -18.87 6.02
CA VAL A 65 -16.49 -20.25 6.46
C VAL A 65 -17.77 -21.09 6.63
N GLN A 66 -18.78 -20.84 5.78
CA GLN A 66 -20.08 -21.50 5.85
C GLN A 66 -20.01 -22.98 5.43
N GLY A 67 -20.06 -23.86 6.44
CA GLY A 67 -20.14 -25.31 6.27
C GLY A 67 -18.78 -25.99 6.04
N ILE A 68 -18.80 -27.32 5.86
CA ILE A 68 -17.60 -28.14 5.69
C ILE A 68 -17.61 -28.75 4.28
N GLY A 69 -16.51 -28.58 3.57
CA GLY A 69 -16.28 -29.13 2.24
C GLY A 69 -15.70 -30.54 2.27
N ALA A 70 -15.76 -31.22 1.11
CA ALA A 70 -15.04 -32.47 0.92
C ALA A 70 -13.52 -32.22 0.97
N ASN A 71 -12.76 -33.24 1.35
CA ASN A 71 -11.31 -33.20 1.46
C ASN A 71 -10.61 -33.26 0.08
N THR A 72 -10.84 -32.25 -0.75
CA THR A 72 -10.19 -32.06 -2.05
C THR A 72 -9.04 -31.07 -1.94
N GLN A 73 -8.14 -31.06 -2.93
CA GLN A 73 -7.01 -30.14 -2.96
C GLN A 73 -7.45 -28.66 -2.88
N GLU A 74 -8.54 -28.32 -3.56
CA GLU A 74 -9.05 -26.95 -3.62
C GLU A 74 -9.57 -26.47 -2.26
N ASN A 75 -10.30 -27.33 -1.54
CA ASN A 75 -10.81 -27.02 -0.20
C ASN A 75 -9.70 -27.05 0.85
N GLN A 76 -8.67 -27.90 0.69
CA GLN A 76 -7.48 -27.86 1.54
C GLN A 76 -6.72 -26.54 1.39
N ALA A 77 -6.52 -26.08 0.14
CA ALA A 77 -5.91 -24.78 -0.13
C ALA A 77 -6.74 -23.63 0.48
N PHE A 78 -8.07 -23.69 0.34
CA PHE A 78 -8.94 -22.70 0.99
C PHE A 78 -8.87 -22.74 2.51
N THR A 79 -8.79 -23.92 3.13
CA THR A 79 -8.62 -24.07 4.59
C THR A 79 -7.33 -23.41 5.06
N GLN A 80 -6.23 -23.63 4.32
CA GLN A 80 -4.94 -22.99 4.62
C GLN A 80 -4.97 -21.48 4.39
N PHE A 81 -5.70 -21.00 3.37
CA PHE A 81 -5.93 -19.58 3.13
C PHE A 81 -6.69 -18.94 4.29
N VAL A 82 -7.81 -19.51 4.72
CA VAL A 82 -8.58 -19.00 5.87
C VAL A 82 -7.70 -18.94 7.12
N THR A 83 -6.91 -19.99 7.38
CA THR A 83 -5.96 -20.01 8.51
C THR A 83 -4.93 -18.89 8.41
N LEU A 84 -4.40 -18.61 7.21
CA LEU A 84 -3.43 -17.55 6.97
C LEU A 84 -4.06 -16.17 7.21
N ILE A 85 -5.22 -15.88 6.62
CA ILE A 85 -5.84 -14.55 6.73
C ILE A 85 -6.34 -14.26 8.15
N SER A 86 -6.70 -15.29 8.92
CA SER A 86 -7.06 -15.14 10.34
C SER A 86 -5.91 -14.61 11.21
N ALA A 87 -4.66 -14.84 10.80
CA ALA A 87 -3.49 -14.29 11.49
C ALA A 87 -3.16 -12.84 11.06
N ASN A 88 -3.87 -12.32 10.05
CA ASN A 88 -3.66 -11.01 9.44
C ASN A 88 -2.18 -10.63 9.23
N PRO A 89 -1.38 -11.45 8.51
CA PRO A 89 0.05 -11.18 8.35
C PRO A 89 0.29 -9.96 7.45
N SER A 90 1.42 -9.29 7.64
CA SER A 90 1.96 -8.32 6.69
C SER A 90 2.32 -8.99 5.36
N LEU A 91 2.08 -8.30 4.25
CA LEU A 91 2.30 -8.78 2.88
C LEU A 91 3.77 -8.71 2.47
N THR A 92 4.60 -9.47 3.19
CA THR A 92 5.97 -9.78 2.78
C THR A 92 5.97 -10.68 1.54
N ASP A 93 7.10 -10.79 0.86
CA ASP A 93 7.26 -11.65 -0.31
C ASP A 93 6.86 -13.12 -0.05
N ASP A 94 7.23 -13.69 1.11
CA ASP A 94 6.87 -15.06 1.47
C ASP A 94 5.34 -15.22 1.61
N VAL A 95 4.69 -14.27 2.28
CA VAL A 95 3.23 -14.26 2.44
C VAL A 95 2.54 -14.11 1.08
N CYS A 96 3.04 -13.21 0.21
CA CYS A 96 2.51 -13.02 -1.13
C CYS A 96 2.63 -14.30 -1.96
N GLN A 97 3.81 -14.93 -1.98
CA GLN A 97 4.04 -16.19 -2.70
C GLN A 97 3.16 -17.31 -2.16
N ARG A 98 2.97 -17.37 -0.84
CA ARG A 98 2.07 -18.36 -0.20
C ARG A 98 0.62 -18.15 -0.63
N VAL A 99 0.12 -16.91 -0.64
CA VAL A 99 -1.23 -16.59 -1.13
C VAL A 99 -1.39 -17.00 -2.59
N LEU A 100 -0.44 -16.65 -3.46
CA LEU A 100 -0.48 -17.00 -4.88
C LEU A 100 -0.47 -18.52 -5.10
N ARG A 101 0.32 -19.26 -4.33
CA ARG A 101 0.34 -20.73 -4.37
C ARG A 101 -1.01 -21.33 -3.97
N LEU A 102 -1.61 -20.83 -2.89
CA LEU A 102 -2.94 -21.29 -2.44
C LEU A 102 -4.01 -20.96 -3.48
N PHE A 103 -3.91 -19.81 -4.12
CA PHE A 103 -4.81 -19.41 -5.19
C PHE A 103 -4.71 -20.36 -6.39
N GLU A 104 -3.50 -20.73 -6.84
CA GLU A 104 -3.32 -21.71 -7.91
C GLU A 104 -3.90 -23.07 -7.52
N GLN A 105 -3.63 -23.56 -6.31
CA GLN A 105 -4.14 -24.83 -5.80
C GLN A 105 -5.67 -24.87 -5.62
N SER A 106 -6.31 -23.70 -5.51
CA SER A 106 -7.77 -23.61 -5.38
C SER A 106 -8.52 -23.86 -6.70
N GLY A 107 -7.82 -23.84 -7.83
CA GLY A 107 -8.44 -23.98 -9.17
C GLY A 107 -9.35 -22.81 -9.57
N LEU A 108 -9.38 -21.70 -8.82
CA LEU A 108 -10.28 -20.58 -9.10
C LEU A 108 -9.95 -19.81 -10.38
N LYS A 109 -8.68 -19.78 -10.78
CA LYS A 109 -8.21 -19.10 -12.00
C LYS A 109 -8.88 -19.64 -13.27
N GLN A 110 -9.36 -20.89 -13.24
CA GLN A 110 -10.01 -21.56 -14.35
C GLN A 110 -11.54 -21.38 -14.36
N ARG A 111 -12.12 -20.73 -13.33
CA ARG A 111 -13.57 -20.59 -13.18
C ARG A 111 -14.04 -19.24 -13.68
N TYR A 112 -14.71 -19.23 -14.83
CA TYR A 112 -15.34 -18.02 -15.35
C TYR A 112 -16.58 -17.66 -14.55
N TRP A 113 -16.92 -16.37 -14.54
CA TRP A 113 -18.09 -15.87 -13.83
C TRP A 113 -19.39 -16.58 -14.26
N GLY A 114 -19.58 -16.80 -15.55
CA GLY A 114 -20.77 -17.45 -16.10
C GLY A 114 -21.01 -18.88 -15.59
N ASP A 115 -19.93 -19.59 -15.26
CA ASP A 115 -19.94 -20.98 -14.81
C ASP A 115 -20.25 -21.11 -13.31
N LEU A 116 -20.21 -19.99 -12.57
CA LEU A 116 -20.54 -19.99 -11.16
C LEU A 116 -22.04 -20.20 -10.94
N PRO A 117 -22.45 -20.99 -9.92
CA PRO A 117 -23.85 -21.18 -9.57
C PRO A 117 -24.57 -19.84 -9.39
N LYS A 118 -25.85 -19.78 -9.81
CA LYS A 118 -26.65 -18.55 -9.69
C LYS A 118 -26.73 -18.01 -8.26
N SER A 119 -26.83 -18.91 -7.27
CA SER A 119 -26.82 -18.56 -5.85
C SER A 119 -25.49 -17.96 -5.40
N ALA A 120 -24.37 -18.56 -5.81
CA ALA A 120 -23.03 -18.05 -5.55
C ALA A 120 -22.86 -16.64 -6.12
N ARG A 121 -23.19 -16.44 -7.40
CA ARG A 121 -23.15 -15.11 -8.03
C ARG A 121 -24.04 -14.10 -7.35
N ALA A 122 -25.27 -14.47 -6.97
CA ALA A 122 -26.18 -13.58 -6.26
C ALA A 122 -25.57 -13.09 -4.94
N LYS A 123 -24.83 -13.96 -4.23
CA LYS A 123 -24.18 -13.63 -2.96
C LYS A 123 -23.00 -12.67 -3.10
N ILE A 124 -22.15 -12.85 -4.11
CA ILE A 124 -20.93 -12.02 -4.27
C ILE A 124 -21.08 -10.83 -5.22
N SER A 125 -22.17 -10.76 -5.99
CA SER A 125 -22.45 -9.63 -6.88
C SER A 125 -22.48 -8.27 -6.14
N PRO A 126 -23.12 -8.13 -4.96
CA PRO A 126 -23.10 -6.86 -4.22
C PRO A 126 -21.69 -6.47 -3.79
N LEU A 127 -20.87 -7.43 -3.34
CA LEU A 127 -19.50 -7.18 -2.90
C LEU A 127 -18.62 -6.69 -4.05
N LEU A 128 -18.68 -7.38 -5.19
CA LEU A 128 -17.96 -6.96 -6.39
C LEU A 128 -18.41 -5.58 -6.89
N LYS A 129 -19.70 -5.24 -6.79
CA LYS A 129 -20.18 -3.90 -7.20
C LYS A 129 -19.64 -2.79 -6.31
N ASN A 130 -19.56 -3.04 -5.00
CA ASN A 130 -19.18 -2.02 -4.03
C ASN A 130 -17.67 -1.81 -3.98
N SER A 131 -16.89 -2.89 -4.15
CA SER A 131 -15.42 -2.86 -4.01
C SER A 131 -14.67 -3.07 -5.33
N ALA A 132 -15.35 -3.02 -6.49
CA ALA A 132 -14.71 -3.20 -7.80
C ALA A 132 -13.53 -2.27 -7.99
N TYR A 133 -13.66 -1.00 -7.58
CA TYR A 133 -12.58 -0.02 -7.71
C TYR A 133 -11.37 -0.45 -6.87
N ASP A 134 -11.56 -0.65 -5.58
CA ASP A 134 -10.52 -1.02 -4.63
C ASP A 134 -9.76 -2.29 -5.04
N TRP A 135 -10.45 -3.28 -5.61
CA TRP A 135 -9.83 -4.57 -5.97
C TRP A 135 -9.30 -4.67 -7.40
N SER A 136 -9.73 -3.80 -8.31
CA SER A 136 -9.33 -3.89 -9.73
C SER A 136 -8.58 -2.67 -10.26
N GLY A 137 -8.57 -1.55 -9.52
CA GLY A 137 -7.97 -0.28 -9.95
C GLY A 137 -8.70 0.38 -11.13
N LEU A 138 -9.87 -0.11 -11.52
CA LEU A 138 -10.58 0.38 -12.71
C LEU A 138 -11.57 1.50 -12.35
N TYR A 139 -11.27 2.70 -12.85
CA TYR A 139 -12.11 3.91 -12.72
C TYR A 139 -13.45 3.86 -13.48
N PHE A 140 -13.69 2.81 -14.28
CA PHE A 140 -14.87 2.75 -15.14
C PHE A 140 -16.12 2.45 -14.32
N ARG A 141 -17.03 3.44 -14.25
CA ARG A 141 -18.39 3.25 -13.74
C ARG A 141 -19.05 2.10 -14.53
N ARG A 142 -19.43 1.04 -13.81
CA ARG A 142 -20.29 -0.07 -14.28
C ARG A 142 -19.62 -1.07 -15.23
N LEU A 143 -18.45 -1.58 -14.88
CA LEU A 143 -17.95 -2.80 -15.55
C LEU A 143 -18.88 -3.99 -15.29
N PRO A 144 -19.16 -4.82 -16.32
CA PRO A 144 -19.76 -6.13 -16.15
C PRO A 144 -18.99 -6.98 -15.10
N LEU A 145 -19.72 -7.70 -14.26
CA LEU A 145 -19.13 -8.45 -13.14
C LEU A 145 -18.21 -9.59 -13.56
N ASP A 146 -18.42 -10.15 -14.74
CA ASP A 146 -17.53 -11.11 -15.37
C ASP A 146 -16.16 -10.50 -15.70
N ILE A 147 -16.12 -9.23 -16.13
CA ILE A 147 -14.87 -8.51 -16.35
C ILE A 147 -14.15 -8.25 -15.02
N VAL A 148 -14.87 -7.78 -14.00
CA VAL A 148 -14.28 -7.55 -12.67
C VAL A 148 -13.72 -8.86 -12.10
N TRP A 149 -14.48 -9.95 -12.20
CA TRP A 149 -14.07 -11.29 -11.76
C TRP A 149 -12.84 -11.83 -12.48
N ALA A 150 -12.77 -11.66 -13.81
CA ALA A 150 -11.61 -12.06 -14.61
C ALA A 150 -10.40 -11.16 -14.34
N LYS A 151 -10.61 -9.88 -14.07
CA LYS A 151 -9.54 -8.96 -13.71
C LYS A 151 -8.84 -9.39 -12.42
N LEU A 152 -9.49 -10.01 -11.45
CA LEU A 152 -8.77 -10.53 -10.27
C LEU A 152 -7.70 -11.60 -10.60
N ASP A 153 -7.70 -12.19 -11.81
CA ASP A 153 -6.71 -13.19 -12.21
C ASP A 153 -5.49 -12.63 -12.92
N LEU A 154 -5.60 -11.43 -13.50
CA LEU A 154 -4.56 -10.93 -14.40
C LEU A 154 -3.32 -10.50 -13.60
N PRO A 155 -2.10 -10.80 -14.07
CA PRO A 155 -0.92 -10.14 -13.53
C PRO A 155 -1.00 -8.62 -13.78
N GLU A 156 -0.16 -7.86 -13.07
CA GLU A 156 0.07 -6.47 -13.45
C GLU A 156 0.68 -6.39 -14.85
N SER A 157 0.38 -5.30 -15.57
CA SER A 157 0.91 -5.11 -16.91
C SER A 157 2.42 -4.89 -16.83
N SER A 158 3.19 -5.65 -17.60
CA SER A 158 4.65 -5.47 -17.71
C SER A 158 5.05 -4.20 -18.50
N SER A 159 4.08 -3.38 -18.92
CA SER A 159 4.30 -2.22 -19.79
C SER A 159 4.55 -0.90 -19.04
N THR A 160 4.30 -0.86 -17.74
CA THR A 160 4.55 0.32 -16.90
C THR A 160 5.88 0.16 -16.18
N PRO A 161 6.76 1.18 -16.19
CA PRO A 161 7.97 1.15 -15.38
C PRO A 161 7.61 0.95 -13.91
N VAL A 162 8.43 0.17 -13.21
CA VAL A 162 8.23 -0.08 -11.78
C VAL A 162 8.57 1.22 -11.05
N ARG A 163 7.63 1.73 -10.28
CA ARG A 163 7.82 2.88 -9.40
C ARG A 163 8.20 2.40 -8.01
N PHE A 164 8.94 3.21 -7.28
CA PHE A 164 9.23 2.91 -5.89
C PHE A 164 7.95 3.02 -5.07
N SER A 165 7.78 2.04 -4.18
CA SER A 165 6.65 2.01 -3.26
C SER A 165 7.15 1.95 -1.83
N LEU A 166 6.63 2.84 -0.99
CA LEU A 166 6.90 2.83 0.46
C LEU A 166 6.50 1.50 1.12
N ASN A 167 5.62 0.72 0.49
CA ASN A 167 5.27 -0.64 0.92
C ASN A 167 6.45 -1.63 0.86
N ALA A 168 7.51 -1.34 0.11
CA ALA A 168 8.74 -2.14 0.12
C ALA A 168 9.49 -2.06 1.47
N LEU A 169 9.26 -0.98 2.21
CA LEU A 169 9.79 -0.76 3.56
C LEU A 169 8.78 -1.24 4.61
N LEU A 170 7.54 -0.80 4.51
CA LEU A 170 6.48 -1.18 5.46
C LEU A 170 5.30 -1.78 4.73
N PRO A 171 5.18 -3.11 4.55
CA PRO A 171 4.07 -3.70 3.81
C PRO A 171 2.74 -3.66 4.60
N PRO A 172 1.59 -3.47 3.92
CA PRO A 172 0.27 -3.54 4.55
C PRO A 172 -0.05 -4.95 5.04
N THR A 173 -1.07 -5.07 5.88
CA THR A 173 -1.61 -6.39 6.28
C THR A 173 -2.62 -6.91 5.28
N LEU A 174 -2.75 -8.24 5.20
CA LEU A 174 -3.60 -8.90 4.21
C LEU A 174 -5.09 -8.53 4.36
N LEU A 175 -5.60 -8.34 5.57
CA LEU A 175 -7.01 -7.96 5.77
C LEU A 175 -7.28 -6.50 5.39
N VAL A 176 -6.33 -5.58 5.58
CA VAL A 176 -6.45 -4.19 5.11
C VAL A 176 -6.61 -4.16 3.60
N GLU A 177 -5.76 -4.89 2.88
CA GLU A 177 -5.81 -4.98 1.43
C GLU A 177 -7.11 -5.63 0.91
N ILE A 178 -7.59 -6.67 1.59
CA ILE A 178 -8.89 -7.29 1.25
C ILE A 178 -10.05 -6.31 1.54
N ASN A 179 -9.96 -5.51 2.62
CA ASN A 179 -10.97 -4.51 2.97
C ASN A 179 -11.07 -3.39 1.93
N GLY A 180 -9.96 -3.14 1.21
CA GLY A 180 -9.86 -2.16 0.16
C GLY A 180 -9.54 -0.75 0.67
N PHE A 181 -9.16 0.12 -0.26
CA PHE A 181 -8.77 1.49 0.05
C PHE A 181 -9.85 2.27 0.82
N ASN A 182 -11.13 2.09 0.46
CA ASN A 182 -12.24 2.80 1.10
C ASN A 182 -12.80 2.07 2.34
N GLY A 183 -12.47 0.79 2.56
CA GLY A 183 -12.77 0.04 3.77
C GLY A 183 -14.27 -0.19 4.04
N HIS A 184 -14.94 -0.95 3.17
CA HIS A 184 -16.38 -1.21 3.28
C HIS A 184 -16.75 -2.69 3.27
N LEU A 185 -15.76 -3.59 3.33
CA LEU A 185 -16.00 -5.02 3.33
C LEU A 185 -16.30 -5.53 4.74
N PHE A 186 -15.46 -5.15 5.70
CA PHE A 186 -15.61 -5.55 7.10
C PHE A 186 -16.40 -4.49 7.87
N SER A 187 -17.10 -4.92 8.91
CA SER A 187 -17.81 -4.02 9.82
C SER A 187 -16.83 -3.21 10.65
N CYS A 188 -17.23 -2.01 11.10
CA CYS A 188 -16.34 -1.11 11.84
C CYS A 188 -15.82 -1.71 13.16
N ASP A 189 -16.57 -2.64 13.77
CA ASP A 189 -16.21 -3.35 15.00
C ASP A 189 -15.21 -4.49 14.77
N ALA A 190 -14.92 -4.86 13.52
CA ALA A 190 -13.93 -5.88 13.19
C ALA A 190 -12.47 -5.43 13.44
N GLY A 191 -12.24 -4.12 13.67
CA GLY A 191 -10.91 -3.57 13.93
C GLY A 191 -9.97 -3.62 12.71
N ILE A 192 -10.51 -3.70 11.49
CA ILE A 192 -9.73 -3.75 10.25
C ILE A 192 -9.79 -2.38 9.59
N SER A 193 -8.64 -1.70 9.49
CA SER A 193 -8.53 -0.39 8.86
C SER A 193 -8.89 -0.43 7.37
N SER A 194 -9.36 0.71 6.85
CA SER A 194 -9.36 0.94 5.39
C SER A 194 -7.93 1.11 4.90
N GLY A 195 -7.67 0.83 3.62
CA GLY A 195 -6.34 1.09 3.05
C GLY A 195 -5.94 2.57 3.13
N PHE A 196 -6.90 3.49 3.03
CA PHE A 196 -6.65 4.92 3.27
C PHE A 196 -6.13 5.21 4.68
N ASN A 197 -6.83 4.72 5.71
CA ASN A 197 -6.41 4.97 7.11
C ASN A 197 -5.10 4.26 7.42
N ASP A 198 -4.94 3.01 6.96
CA ASP A 198 -3.72 2.25 7.14
C ASP A 198 -2.52 2.94 6.47
N ASN A 199 -2.65 3.46 5.25
CA ASN A 199 -1.59 4.22 4.60
C ASN A 199 -1.21 5.47 5.43
N CYS A 200 -2.19 6.26 5.88
CA CYS A 200 -1.91 7.44 6.70
C CYS A 200 -1.19 7.06 8.02
N GLU A 201 -1.58 5.97 8.67
CA GLU A 201 -0.98 5.52 9.94
C GLU A 201 0.39 4.86 9.75
N ARG A 202 0.52 3.93 8.79
CA ARG A 202 1.71 3.10 8.55
C ARG A 202 2.77 3.81 7.72
N LEU A 203 2.36 4.63 6.74
CA LEU A 203 3.27 5.30 5.82
C LEU A 203 3.45 6.79 6.14
N GLY A 204 2.57 7.38 6.95
CA GLY A 204 2.53 8.82 7.19
C GLY A 204 1.93 9.63 6.04
N THR A 205 1.52 8.98 4.94
CA THR A 205 0.96 9.64 3.75
C THR A 205 -0.14 8.80 3.13
N LYS A 206 -0.97 9.42 2.28
CA LYS A 206 -2.13 8.78 1.65
C LYS A 206 -1.74 7.68 0.66
N TRP A 207 -0.71 7.92 -0.15
CA TRP A 207 -0.37 7.08 -1.30
C TRP A 207 1.02 6.49 -1.14
N GLU A 208 1.14 5.20 -1.43
CA GLU A 208 2.36 4.42 -1.26
C GLU A 208 3.35 4.55 -2.41
N GLN A 209 2.87 4.89 -3.61
CA GLN A 209 3.69 5.01 -4.81
C GLN A 209 4.25 6.43 -4.92
N VAL A 210 5.56 6.55 -5.08
CA VAL A 210 6.25 7.83 -5.21
C VAL A 210 7.08 7.84 -6.51
N ASP A 211 7.24 9.01 -7.10
CA ASP A 211 8.24 9.24 -8.16
C ASP A 211 9.48 9.75 -7.45
N VAL A 212 10.61 9.07 -7.66
CA VAL A 212 11.88 9.42 -7.00
C VAL A 212 12.85 9.92 -8.04
N ASP A 213 13.40 11.09 -7.78
CA ASP A 213 14.45 11.70 -8.57
C ASP A 213 15.77 11.68 -7.78
N GLU A 214 16.84 11.22 -8.45
CA GLU A 214 18.21 11.37 -7.98
C GLU A 214 18.74 12.69 -8.52
N TRP A 215 19.09 13.62 -7.63
CA TRP A 215 19.52 14.97 -8.03
C TRP A 215 20.98 15.27 -7.68
N ASP A 216 21.63 14.39 -6.90
CA ASP A 216 23.05 14.44 -6.52
C ASP A 216 23.52 13.01 -6.14
N GLU A 217 24.84 12.77 -6.05
CA GLU A 217 25.41 11.41 -5.85
C GLU A 217 24.90 10.69 -4.57
N ASP A 218 24.48 11.43 -3.55
CA ASP A 218 24.02 10.92 -2.25
C ASP A 218 22.65 11.49 -1.83
N LYS A 219 21.84 11.98 -2.79
CA LYS A 219 20.56 12.65 -2.50
C LYS A 219 19.41 12.17 -3.38
N LEU A 220 18.30 11.88 -2.72
CA LEU A 220 17.04 11.48 -3.34
C LEU A 220 15.95 12.48 -2.99
N GLU A 221 15.06 12.76 -3.94
CA GLU A 221 13.89 13.62 -3.75
C GLU A 221 12.62 12.89 -4.22
N PHE A 222 11.52 13.05 -3.47
CA PHE A 222 10.21 12.52 -3.88
C PHE A 222 9.05 13.23 -3.17
N ASP A 223 7.88 13.20 -3.82
CA ASP A 223 6.67 13.81 -3.29
C ASP A 223 5.74 12.80 -2.61
N THR A 224 5.16 13.21 -1.48
CA THR A 224 4.11 12.48 -0.78
C THR A 224 2.88 13.35 -0.59
N ALA A 225 1.70 12.73 -0.51
CA ALA A 225 0.47 13.49 -0.26
C ALA A 225 0.44 13.97 1.20
N TRP A 226 0.25 15.28 1.39
CA TRP A 226 -0.06 15.97 2.66
C TRP A 226 1.02 15.99 3.75
N SER A 227 1.81 14.93 3.88
CA SER A 227 2.71 14.72 5.02
C SER A 227 3.93 13.91 4.60
N PRO A 228 5.06 14.05 5.30
CA PRO A 228 6.28 13.31 5.02
C PRO A 228 6.14 11.81 5.30
N ALA A 229 6.90 10.99 4.57
CA ALA A 229 6.95 9.52 4.76
C ALA A 229 7.83 9.10 5.95
N LEU A 230 7.67 9.70 7.13
CA LEU A 230 8.56 9.46 8.28
C LEU A 230 8.66 7.97 8.68
N PRO A 231 7.56 7.19 8.80
CA PRO A 231 7.68 5.81 9.25
C PRO A 231 8.46 4.90 8.28
N PRO A 232 8.22 4.93 6.94
CA PRO A 232 9.04 4.20 5.98
C PRO A 232 10.52 4.59 6.03
N ILE A 233 10.84 5.87 6.17
CA ILE A 233 12.24 6.32 6.20
C ILE A 233 12.94 5.91 7.50
N ALA A 234 12.23 5.91 8.63
CA ALA A 234 12.76 5.33 9.87
C ALA A 234 13.06 3.81 9.72
N GLU A 235 12.21 3.07 9.00
CA GLU A 235 12.48 1.66 8.69
C GLU A 235 13.67 1.49 7.74
N LEU A 236 13.84 2.39 6.75
CA LEU A 236 15.02 2.42 5.90
C LEU A 236 16.30 2.62 6.73
N ALA A 237 16.31 3.58 7.65
CA ALA A 237 17.44 3.81 8.55
C ALA A 237 17.78 2.57 9.39
N ARG A 238 16.78 1.86 9.92
CA ARG A 238 17.01 0.60 10.66
C ARG A 238 17.62 -0.51 9.83
N ARG A 239 17.30 -0.57 8.53
CA ARG A 239 17.87 -1.57 7.62
C ARG A 239 19.34 -1.30 7.28
N TYR A 240 19.74 -0.03 7.30
CA TYR A 240 21.09 0.42 6.96
C TYR A 240 21.71 1.20 8.12
N PRO A 241 21.95 0.58 9.29
CA PRO A 241 22.39 1.28 10.48
C PRO A 241 23.78 1.90 10.36
N ASN A 242 24.59 1.50 9.37
CA ASN A 242 25.93 2.07 9.18
C ASN A 242 25.92 3.37 8.38
N THR A 243 24.78 3.76 7.79
CA THR A 243 24.62 5.00 7.02
C THR A 243 23.71 5.95 7.79
N ALA A 244 24.19 7.16 8.02
CA ALA A 244 23.35 8.23 8.55
C ALA A 244 22.41 8.71 7.44
N ILE A 245 21.16 8.97 7.80
CA ILE A 245 20.14 9.47 6.87
C ILE A 245 19.57 10.76 7.46
N THR A 246 19.62 11.85 6.70
CA THR A 246 18.85 13.04 7.04
C THR A 246 17.66 13.16 6.10
N HIS A 247 16.46 13.06 6.66
CA HIS A 247 15.19 13.18 5.93
C HIS A 247 14.64 14.58 6.14
N TYR A 248 14.85 15.46 5.17
CA TYR A 248 14.23 16.78 5.12
C TYR A 248 12.84 16.70 4.50
N PHE A 249 11.93 17.56 4.94
CA PHE A 249 10.61 17.67 4.35
C PHE A 249 10.05 19.09 4.40
N VAL A 250 9.24 19.44 3.40
CA VAL A 250 8.53 20.73 3.31
C VAL A 250 7.16 20.54 2.68
N GLU A 251 6.15 21.27 3.19
CA GLU A 251 4.80 21.30 2.66
C GLU A 251 4.25 22.73 2.76
N CYS A 252 4.13 23.42 1.62
CA CYS A 252 3.78 24.84 1.57
C CYS A 252 2.32 25.11 1.94
N GLY A 253 1.39 24.24 1.57
CA GLY A 253 -0.04 24.48 1.72
C GLY A 253 -0.52 24.51 3.17
N CYS A 254 0.10 23.75 4.07
CA CYS A 254 -0.08 23.83 5.53
C CYS A 254 1.10 24.51 6.24
N ALA A 255 2.03 25.11 5.47
CA ALA A 255 3.11 25.95 5.96
C ALA A 255 4.03 25.29 7.00
N PHE A 256 4.42 24.03 6.79
CA PHE A 256 5.37 23.35 7.68
C PHE A 256 6.60 22.82 6.95
N SER A 257 7.68 22.65 7.71
CA SER A 257 8.91 22.01 7.28
C SER A 257 9.58 21.32 8.45
N GLY A 258 10.61 20.53 8.17
CA GLY A 258 11.38 19.89 9.23
C GLY A 258 12.43 18.96 8.68
N TYR A 259 13.08 18.27 9.59
CA TYR A 259 13.93 17.15 9.26
C TYR A 259 14.01 16.15 10.40
N VAL A 260 14.37 14.92 10.05
CA VAL A 260 14.78 13.88 11.00
C VAL A 260 16.16 13.37 10.61
N HIS A 261 17.10 13.42 11.55
CA HIS A 261 18.42 12.84 11.41
C HIS A 261 18.46 11.48 12.09
N TYR A 262 18.79 10.45 11.33
CA TYR A 262 18.90 9.08 11.79
C TYR A 262 20.36 8.63 11.84
N VAL A 263 20.79 8.08 12.98
CA VAL A 263 22.14 7.53 13.20
C VAL A 263 22.01 6.16 13.85
N ASN A 264 22.77 5.16 13.38
CA ASN A 264 22.66 3.77 13.86
C ASN A 264 21.25 3.17 13.73
N GLY A 265 20.43 3.69 12.82
CA GLY A 265 19.06 3.27 12.59
C GLY A 265 18.02 3.84 13.56
N ASP A 266 18.41 4.73 14.47
CA ASP A 266 17.52 5.41 15.41
C ASP A 266 17.51 6.92 15.17
N VAL A 267 16.49 7.61 15.68
CA VAL A 267 16.41 9.08 15.62
C VAL A 267 17.46 9.68 16.56
N ASP A 268 18.36 10.47 15.99
CA ASP A 268 19.34 11.28 16.73
C ASP A 268 18.80 12.69 16.98
N GLU A 269 18.23 13.31 15.94
CA GLU A 269 17.62 14.64 16.00
C GLU A 269 16.32 14.68 15.18
N GLU A 270 15.31 15.40 15.67
CA GLU A 270 14.07 15.67 14.96
C GLU A 270 13.67 17.13 15.19
N ARG A 271 13.32 17.80 14.10
CA ARG A 271 12.90 19.20 14.13
C ARG A 271 11.67 19.42 13.26
N TRP A 272 10.74 20.19 13.78
CA TRP A 272 9.58 20.72 13.07
C TRP A 272 9.60 22.24 13.14
N ASP A 273 9.41 22.90 12.01
CA ASP A 273 9.37 24.35 11.88
C ASP A 273 8.15 24.79 11.06
N GLU A 274 7.72 26.03 11.28
CA GLU A 274 6.77 26.72 10.42
C GLU A 274 7.52 27.44 9.30
N LEU A 275 6.93 27.44 8.10
CA LEU A 275 7.45 28.20 6.97
C LEU A 275 7.28 29.71 7.21
N GLN A 276 8.29 30.48 6.82
CA GLN A 276 8.31 31.93 6.95
C GLN A 276 8.09 32.56 5.59
N PHE A 277 7.09 33.44 5.50
CA PHE A 277 6.74 34.13 4.27
C PHE A 277 6.99 35.63 4.40
N SER A 278 7.29 36.30 3.27
CA SER A 278 7.47 37.75 3.21
C SER A 278 6.23 38.49 3.72
N GLU A 279 6.42 39.65 4.36
CA GLU A 279 5.27 40.49 4.78
C GLU A 279 4.55 41.12 3.58
N GLU A 280 5.30 41.46 2.52
CA GLU A 280 4.79 42.06 1.30
C GLU A 280 4.54 40.98 0.24
N GLU A 281 3.45 41.13 -0.52
CA GLU A 281 3.17 40.33 -1.71
C GLU A 281 4.13 40.71 -2.85
N ASN A 282 4.54 39.71 -3.62
CA ASN A 282 5.29 39.89 -4.86
C ASN A 282 4.38 40.42 -6.00
N GLU A 283 4.95 40.63 -7.18
CA GLU A 283 4.21 41.18 -8.34
C GLU A 283 3.03 40.29 -8.82
N GLU A 284 3.01 39.02 -8.42
CA GLU A 284 1.95 38.05 -8.75
C GLU A 284 0.88 37.93 -7.65
N GLY A 285 1.03 38.67 -6.54
CA GLY A 285 0.08 38.65 -5.41
C GLY A 285 0.31 37.49 -4.43
N TYR A 286 1.51 36.89 -4.43
CA TYR A 286 1.89 35.83 -3.50
C TYR A 286 2.94 36.32 -2.50
N HIS A 287 2.93 35.77 -1.29
CA HIS A 287 4.01 35.99 -0.33
C HIS A 287 5.13 34.99 -0.61
N ASP A 288 6.36 35.49 -0.77
CA ASP A 288 7.52 34.66 -1.08
C ASP A 288 7.97 33.90 0.15
N LEU A 289 8.41 32.65 -0.03
CA LEU A 289 9.03 31.90 1.04
C LEU A 289 10.42 32.47 1.34
N ILE A 290 10.65 32.88 2.60
CA ILE A 290 11.90 33.51 3.06
C ILE A 290 12.61 32.73 4.17
N GLY A 291 12.06 31.58 4.60
CA GLY A 291 12.74 30.69 5.53
C GLY A 291 11.88 29.50 5.97
N PRO A 292 12.43 28.58 6.77
CA PRO A 292 13.79 28.59 7.33
C PRO A 292 14.92 28.45 6.29
N ASP A 293 16.14 28.89 6.63
CA ASP A 293 17.30 28.92 5.70
C ASP A 293 17.57 27.56 5.04
N TYR A 294 17.53 26.45 5.81
CA TYR A 294 17.77 25.10 5.27
C TYR A 294 16.72 24.70 4.21
N VAL A 295 15.49 25.22 4.30
CA VAL A 295 14.46 24.96 3.29
C VAL A 295 14.85 25.63 1.98
N LEU A 296 15.31 26.88 2.04
CA LEU A 296 15.79 27.63 0.87
C LEU A 296 17.09 27.05 0.28
N GLU A 297 17.94 26.45 1.12
CA GLU A 297 19.21 25.84 0.71
C GLU A 297 19.02 24.49 0.03
N HIS A 298 18.03 23.70 0.46
CA HIS A 298 17.90 22.31 0.01
C HIS A 298 16.82 22.12 -1.06
N PHE A 299 15.73 22.89 -1.02
CA PHE A 299 14.58 22.63 -1.89
C PHE A 299 14.50 23.60 -3.07
N SER A 300 14.20 23.04 -4.24
CA SER A 300 13.92 23.80 -5.46
C SER A 300 12.43 24.12 -5.65
N HIS A 301 11.57 23.42 -4.91
CA HIS A 301 10.12 23.56 -4.89
C HIS A 301 9.59 23.09 -3.52
N TYR A 302 8.38 23.52 -3.12
CA TYR A 302 7.89 23.39 -1.74
C TYR A 302 6.54 22.66 -1.63
N GLY A 303 6.18 21.91 -2.68
CA GLY A 303 4.93 21.17 -2.75
C GLY A 303 3.75 22.04 -3.20
N GLY A 304 3.10 21.63 -4.30
CA GLY A 304 2.01 22.37 -4.94
C GLY A 304 2.21 22.56 -6.43
#